data_AF-A0A6G9Y6T4-F1
#
_entry.id   AF-A0A6G9Y6T4-F1
#
_cell.length_a   1.000
_cell.length_b   1.000
_cell.length_c   1.000
_cell.angle_alpha   90.00
_cell.angle_beta   90.00
_cell.angle_gamma   90.00
#
_symmetry.space_group_name_H-M   'P 1'
#
loop_
_entity.id
_entity.type
_entity.pdbx_description
1 polymer ?
#
loop_
_entity_poly.entity_id
_entity_poly.type
_entity_poly.pdbx_seq_one_letter_code
_entity_poly.pdbx_strand_id
1 'polypeptide(L)' 'MTKTVFLFTDCRTDPGELTPAQAHRAMQVHLACSVELCKVRRRARQTLVEARLMVLDERAEP' A
#
# COMPACT_ATOMS: atom_id res chain seq x y z
N MET A 1 -7.09 18.72 -10.87
CA MET A 1 -6.37 17.43 -10.89
C MET A 1 -5.43 17.39 -9.69
N THR A 2 -5.83 16.70 -8.62
CA THR A 2 -5.09 16.65 -7.35
C THR A 2 -3.82 15.83 -7.50
N LYS A 3 -2.67 16.43 -7.12
CA LYS A 3 -1.31 15.83 -7.12
C LYS A 3 -1.22 14.42 -6.50
N THR A 4 -2.21 14.02 -5.72
CA THR A 4 -2.29 12.74 -5.01
C THR A 4 -2.37 11.52 -5.93
N VAL A 5 -2.86 11.64 -7.17
CA VAL A 5 -3.01 10.49 -8.08
C VAL A 5 -1.67 10.07 -8.72
N PHE A 6 -0.74 11.02 -8.89
CA PHE A 6 0.47 10.80 -9.70
C PHE A 6 1.57 9.96 -9.02
N LEU A 7 1.56 9.81 -7.69
CA LEU A 7 2.56 9.01 -6.98
C LEU A 7 2.24 7.51 -6.96
N PHE A 8 1.05 7.10 -7.40
CA PHE A 8 0.59 5.71 -7.33
C PHE A 8 0.55 5.00 -8.69
N THR A 9 1.03 5.61 -9.77
CA THR A 9 0.93 5.00 -11.11
C THR A 9 2.02 3.98 -11.40
N ASP A 10 3.16 4.05 -10.70
CA ASP A 10 4.26 3.10 -10.88
C ASP A 10 4.40 2.16 -9.68
N CYS A 11 4.07 0.87 -9.89
CA CYS A 11 4.12 -0.16 -8.86
C CYS A 11 5.56 -0.55 -8.44
N ARG A 12 6.58 -0.20 -9.24
CA ARG A 12 7.99 -0.55 -9.00
C ARG A 12 8.76 0.56 -8.28
N THR A 13 8.18 1.75 -8.19
CA THR A 13 8.75 2.89 -7.48
C THR A 13 8.19 2.94 -6.06
N ASP A 14 9.04 3.16 -5.06
CA ASP A 14 8.57 3.35 -3.68
C ASP A 14 7.90 4.74 -3.59
N PRO A 15 6.64 4.83 -3.12
CA PRO A 15 5.92 6.10 -3.11
C PRO A 15 6.32 7.00 -1.92
N GLY A 16 7.28 6.56 -1.09
CA GLY A 16 7.67 7.22 0.14
C GLY A 16 6.66 7.04 1.26
N GLU A 17 6.69 7.94 2.25
CA GLU A 17 5.74 7.92 3.36
C GLU A 17 4.32 8.23 2.88
N LEU A 18 3.36 7.46 3.38
CA LEU A 18 1.95 7.62 3.07
C LEU A 18 1.20 7.96 4.36
N THR A 19 0.22 8.85 4.24
CA THR A 19 -0.84 8.94 5.24
C THR A 19 -1.75 7.71 5.15
N PRO A 20 -2.49 7.35 6.21
CA PRO A 20 -3.44 6.23 6.14
C PRO A 20 -4.46 6.34 4.99
N ALA A 21 -4.96 7.54 4.72
CA ALA A 21 -5.89 7.78 3.60
C ALA A 21 -5.23 7.51 2.24
N GLN A 22 -3.98 7.92 2.07
CA GLN A 22 -3.19 7.64 0.87
C GLN A 22 -2.89 6.14 0.74
N ALA A 23 -2.59 5.47 1.84
CA ALA A 23 -2.34 4.04 1.86
C ALA A 23 -3.60 3.24 1.45
N HIS A 24 -4.78 3.56 1.98
CA HIS A 24 -6.02 2.93 1.53
C HIS A 24 -6.27 3.15 0.04
N ARG A 25 -6.05 4.38 -0.47
CA ARG A 25 -6.22 4.67 -1.89
C ARG A 25 -5.21 3.90 -2.75
N ALA A 26 -3.96 3.79 -2.31
CA ALA A 26 -2.93 3.00 -2.97
C ALA A 26 -3.31 1.51 -3.04
N MET A 27 -3.88 0.95 -1.96
CA MET A 27 -4.38 -0.44 -1.98
C MET A 27 -5.55 -0.65 -2.96
N GLN A 28 -6.44 0.34 -3.10
CA GLN A 28 -7.54 0.29 -4.07
C GLN A 28 -7.03 0.37 -5.51
N VAL A 29 -6.06 1.25 -5.79
CA VAL A 29 -5.47 1.40 -7.13
C VAL A 29 -4.68 0.14 -7.54
N HIS A 30 -3.95 -0.46 -6.59
CA HIS A 30 -3.09 -1.63 -6.84
C HIS A 30 -3.76 -2.96 -6.47
N LEU A 31 -5.09 -3.03 -6.47
CA LEU A 31 -5.84 -4.22 -6.05
C LEU A 31 -5.39 -5.50 -6.80
N ALA A 32 -5.08 -5.36 -8.10
CA ALA A 32 -4.64 -6.44 -8.98
C ALA A 32 -3.13 -6.76 -8.90
N CYS A 33 -2.32 -5.93 -8.23
CA CYS A 33 -0.88 -6.15 -8.14
C CYS A 33 -0.53 -7.08 -6.97
N SER A 34 0.38 -8.04 -7.14
CA SER A 34 0.88 -8.82 -6.00
C SER A 34 1.56 -7.91 -4.96
N VAL A 35 1.20 -8.07 -3.67
CA VAL A 35 1.82 -7.32 -2.55
C VAL A 35 3.33 -7.56 -2.48
N GLU A 36 3.78 -8.75 -2.88
CA GLU A 36 5.21 -9.08 -2.86
C GLU A 36 6.01 -8.38 -3.95
N LEU A 37 5.37 -8.01 -5.06
CA LEU A 37 6.03 -7.43 -6.22
C LEU A 37 5.81 -5.91 -6.34
N CYS A 38 4.72 -5.38 -5.78
CA CYS A 38 4.37 -3.98 -5.85
C CYS A 38 4.88 -3.22 -4.62
N LYS A 39 5.86 -2.33 -4.82
CA LYS A 39 6.42 -1.49 -3.75
C LYS A 39 5.38 -0.55 -3.16
N VAL A 40 4.50 0.01 -4.00
CA VAL A 40 3.39 0.86 -3.55
C VAL A 40 2.43 0.10 -2.63
N ARG A 41 2.05 -1.13 -2.99
CA ARG A 41 1.13 -1.96 -2.19
C ARG A 41 1.78 -2.45 -0.90
N ARG A 42 3.08 -2.81 -0.96
CA ARG A 42 3.88 -3.15 0.23
C ARG A 42 3.94 -1.98 1.21
N ARG A 43 4.29 -0.78 0.73
CA ARG A 43 4.37 0.43 1.55
C ARG A 43 3.03 0.77 2.18
N ALA A 44 1.96 0.79 1.38
CA ALA A 44 0.61 1.05 1.87
C ALA A 44 0.18 0.07 2.96
N ARG A 45 0.46 -1.22 2.79
CA ARG A 45 0.18 -2.23 3.81
C ARG A 45 0.94 -1.96 5.11
N GLN A 46 2.23 -1.65 5.03
CA GLN A 46 3.05 -1.33 6.21
C GLN A 46 2.48 -0.12 6.97
N THR A 47 2.19 0.98 6.25
CA THR A 47 1.59 2.18 6.85
C THR A 47 0.28 1.88 7.58
N LEU A 48 -0.59 1.05 6.99
CA LEU A 48 -1.87 0.72 7.62
C LEU A 48 -1.71 -0.19 8.85
N VAL A 49 -0.74 -1.10 8.82
CA VAL A 49 -0.41 -1.97 9.97
C VAL A 49 0.18 -1.14 11.12
N GLU A 50 1.14 -0.26 10.83
CA GLU A 50 1.74 0.65 11.81
C GLU A 50 0.70 1.59 12.43
N ALA A 51 -0.24 2.08 11.62
CA ALA A 51 -1.36 2.89 12.08
C ALA A 51 -2.45 2.10 12.83
N ARG A 52 -2.31 0.77 12.98
CA ARG A 52 -3.32 -0.14 13.56
C ARG A 52 -4.68 -0.11 12.85
N LEU A 53 -4.69 0.26 11.57
CA LEU A 53 -5.88 0.29 10.70
C LEU A 53 -6.01 -0.96 9.83
N MET A 54 -5.00 -1.84 9.86
CA MET A 54 -5.01 -3.14 9.22
C MET A 54 -4.34 -4.14 10.15
N VAL A 55 -5.09 -5.15 10.56
CA VAL A 55 -4.54 -6.33 11.26
C VAL A 55 -4.28 -7.39 10.20
N LEU A 56 -3.08 -7.97 10.24
CA LEU A 56 -2.75 -9.11 9.42
C LEU A 56 -3.00 -10.35 10.26
N ASP A 57 -3.77 -11.29 9.73
CA ASP A 57 -3.82 -12.62 10.34
C ASP A 57 -2.41 -13.20 10.41
N GLU A 58 -2.18 -13.98 11.47
CA GLU A 58 -0.97 -14.77 11.62
C GLU A 58 -0.84 -15.65 10.37
N ARG A 59 0.32 -15.62 9.69
CA ARG A 59 0.51 -16.54 8.57
C ARG A 59 0.44 -17.94 9.15
N ALA A 60 -0.51 -18.75 8.69
CA ALA A 60 -0.47 -20.19 8.95
C ALA A 60 0.91 -20.71 8.52
N GLU A 61 1.68 -21.19 9.49
CA GLU A 61 2.97 -21.83 9.26
C GLU A 61 2.74 -23.20 8.56
N PRO A 62 3.65 -23.63 7.66
CA PRO A 62 3.51 -24.87 6.90
C PRO A 62 3.61 -26.14 7.75
#